data_AF-A0A349J8H8-F1
#
_entry.id   AF-A0A349J8H8-F1
#
_cell.length_a   1.000
_cell.length_b   1.000
_cell.length_c   1.000
_cell.angle_alpha   90.00
_cell.angle_beta   90.00
_cell.angle_gamma   90.00
#
_symmetry.space_group_name_H-M   'P 1'
#
loop_
_entity.id
_entity.type
_entity.pdbx_description
1 polymer ?
#
loop_
_entity_poly.entity_id
_entity_poly.type
_entity_poly.pdbx_seq_one_letter_code
_entity_poly.pdbx_strand_id
1 'polypeptide(L)'
;KGQDWDATVVKVVENPISIREAFWSPYKRVVRFVEDFAAKRAAEADKASDAKLQGATAAVAVAAPGDAQAKPKIDVGTVAALGVAVGGITTALGLMLNAFFGLGWLIPLGVVGLILAISGPSMVLAWLKLRSRSVGPILDANGWAVNGNARINIPFGAALTALASLPLDAKRIVGDPYAEKRSPWRLYVLLVLVLCGATWSGLDRWIHGTWWCERLVAAPVEVPVEKK
;
A
#
# COMPACT_ATOMS: atom_id res chain seq x y z
N LYS A 1 24.61 -22.95 -36.63
CA LYS A 1 24.89 -21.52 -36.29
C LYS A 1 23.82 -21.08 -35.30
N GLY A 2 24.12 -21.05 -34.01
CA GLY A 2 23.23 -20.45 -33.01
C GLY A 2 23.34 -18.93 -33.13
N GLN A 3 22.21 -18.25 -33.29
CA GLN A 3 22.16 -16.80 -33.13
C GLN A 3 21.85 -16.57 -31.66
N ASP A 4 22.75 -15.90 -30.94
CA ASP A 4 22.46 -15.39 -29.62
C ASP A 4 21.56 -14.17 -29.80
N TRP A 5 20.38 -14.22 -29.19
CA TRP A 5 19.41 -13.13 -29.22
C TRP A 5 19.53 -12.38 -27.90
N ASP A 6 20.07 -11.16 -27.96
CA ASP A 6 20.07 -10.25 -26.81
C ASP A 6 18.66 -9.70 -26.60
N ALA A 7 18.11 -9.91 -25.41
CA ALA A 7 16.81 -9.38 -24.99
C ALA A 7 17.00 -8.31 -23.90
N THR A 8 16.65 -7.06 -24.21
CA THR A 8 16.67 -5.96 -23.24
C THR A 8 15.25 -5.72 -22.72
N VAL A 9 15.06 -5.77 -21.40
CA VAL A 9 13.77 -5.48 -20.76
C VAL A 9 13.52 -3.97 -20.79
N VAL A 10 12.66 -3.51 -21.71
CA VAL A 10 12.34 -2.09 -21.87
C VAL A 10 11.28 -1.60 -20.88
N LYS A 11 10.32 -2.47 -20.52
CA LYS A 11 9.19 -2.10 -19.66
C LYS A 11 8.64 -3.31 -18.92
N VAL A 12 8.48 -3.17 -17.61
CA VAL A 12 7.74 -4.14 -16.79
C VAL A 12 6.32 -3.60 -16.62
N VAL A 13 5.33 -4.34 -17.13
CA VAL A 13 3.91 -4.02 -16.96
C VAL A 13 3.33 -4.98 -15.93
N GLU A 14 2.96 -4.46 -14.76
CA GLU A 14 2.30 -5.25 -13.74
C GLU A 14 0.81 -5.40 -14.05
N ASN A 15 0.38 -6.64 -14.26
CA ASN A 15 -1.02 -6.99 -14.37
C ASN A 15 -1.44 -7.84 -13.15
N PRO A 16 -2.59 -7.55 -12.54
CA PRO A 16 -3.07 -8.32 -11.39
C PRO A 16 -3.35 -9.78 -11.79
N ILE A 17 -2.92 -10.72 -10.94
CA ILE A 17 -3.07 -12.15 -11.19
C ILE A 17 -4.34 -12.67 -10.49
N SER A 18 -4.84 -11.95 -9.48
CA SER A 18 -6.08 -12.25 -8.76
C SER A 18 -6.83 -10.99 -8.31
N ILE A 19 -8.13 -11.14 -8.02
CA ILE A 19 -8.96 -10.05 -7.48
C ILE A 19 -8.45 -9.61 -6.10
N ARG A 20 -7.95 -10.56 -5.29
CA ARG A 20 -7.37 -10.27 -3.96
C ARG A 20 -6.11 -9.43 -4.08
N GLU A 21 -5.28 -9.69 -5.07
CA GLU A 21 -4.09 -8.87 -5.32
C GLU A 21 -4.48 -7.48 -5.84
N ALA A 22 -5.51 -7.40 -6.68
CA ALA A 22 -6.04 -6.13 -7.18
C ALA A 22 -6.58 -5.21 -6.08
N PHE A 23 -7.14 -5.78 -5.00
CA PHE A 23 -7.56 -5.01 -3.82
C PHE A 23 -6.41 -4.18 -3.22
N TRP A 24 -5.18 -4.70 -3.22
CA TRP A 24 -4.00 -4.02 -2.67
C TRP A 24 -3.24 -3.16 -3.68
N SER A 25 -3.54 -3.30 -4.97
CA SER A 25 -2.87 -2.54 -6.04
C SER A 25 -2.93 -1.01 -5.92
N PRO A 26 -4.04 -0.36 -5.52
CA PRO A 26 -4.05 1.10 -5.39
C PRO A 26 -3.08 1.60 -4.31
N TYR A 27 -3.00 0.90 -3.18
CA TYR A 27 -2.11 1.25 -2.08
C TYR A 27 -0.63 1.10 -2.46
N LYS A 28 -0.27 0.01 -3.14
CA LYS A 28 1.10 -0.19 -3.64
C LYS A 28 1.50 0.88 -4.66
N ARG A 29 0.57 1.31 -5.52
CA ARG A 29 0.82 2.39 -6.48
C ARG A 29 1.08 3.72 -5.79
N VAL A 30 0.37 4.02 -4.70
CA VAL A 30 0.63 5.23 -3.89
C VAL A 30 2.02 5.19 -3.27
N VAL A 31 2.43 4.05 -2.69
CA VAL A 31 3.79 3.90 -2.14
C VAL A 31 4.84 4.16 -3.20
N ARG A 32 4.72 3.55 -4.39
CA ARG A 32 5.63 3.82 -5.50
C ARG A 32 5.63 5.25 -5.97
N PHE A 33 4.47 5.90 -6.01
CA PHE A 33 4.39 7.31 -6.35
C PHE A 33 5.11 8.18 -5.33
N VAL A 34 5.01 7.86 -4.04
CA VAL A 34 5.76 8.55 -2.97
C VAL A 34 7.25 8.31 -3.10
N GLU A 35 7.68 7.08 -3.40
CA GLU A 35 9.07 6.74 -3.69
C GLU A 35 9.59 7.53 -4.90
N ASP A 36 8.83 7.57 -6.00
CA ASP A 36 9.17 8.33 -7.21
C ASP A 36 9.24 9.83 -6.93
N PHE A 37 8.33 10.36 -6.11
CA PHE A 37 8.32 11.77 -5.73
C PHE A 37 9.51 12.12 -4.84
N ALA A 38 9.84 11.26 -3.88
CA ALA A 38 11.02 11.39 -3.04
C ALA A 38 12.30 11.31 -3.87
N ALA A 39 12.39 10.36 -4.79
CA ALA A 39 13.53 10.21 -5.70
C ALA A 39 13.69 11.42 -6.62
N LYS A 40 12.60 11.98 -7.16
CA LYS A 40 12.63 13.21 -7.96
C LYS A 40 13.09 14.41 -7.14
N ARG A 41 12.61 14.57 -5.90
CA ARG A 41 13.02 15.66 -5.01
C ARG A 41 14.46 15.52 -4.54
N ALA A 42 14.94 14.31 -4.31
CA ALA A 42 16.34 14.05 -4.06
C ALA A 42 17.19 14.42 -5.28
N ALA A 43 16.81 13.99 -6.49
CA ALA A 43 17.51 14.35 -7.72
C ALA A 43 17.50 15.86 -8.02
N GLU A 44 16.43 16.58 -7.69
CA GLU A 44 16.37 18.05 -7.79
C GLU A 44 17.24 18.74 -6.74
N ALA A 45 17.28 18.21 -5.51
CA ALA A 45 18.16 18.70 -4.45
C ALA A 45 19.63 18.45 -4.78
N ASP A 46 19.97 17.26 -5.31
CA ASP A 46 21.30 16.87 -5.75
C ASP A 46 21.77 17.77 -6.91
N LYS A 47 20.90 18.04 -7.90
CA LYS A 47 21.18 19.01 -8.97
C LYS A 47 21.37 20.43 -8.43
N ALA A 48 20.59 20.83 -7.42
CA ALA A 48 20.74 22.14 -6.79
C ALA A 48 22.03 22.24 -5.95
N SER A 49 22.48 21.15 -5.32
CA SER A 49 23.78 21.09 -4.65
C SER A 49 24.92 21.05 -5.65
N ASP A 50 24.81 20.30 -6.75
CA ASP A 50 25.81 20.29 -7.83
C ASP A 50 25.92 21.68 -8.48
N ALA A 51 24.81 22.39 -8.70
CA ALA A 51 24.83 23.77 -9.17
C ALA A 51 25.50 24.73 -8.17
N LYS A 52 25.31 24.54 -6.85
CA LYS A 52 25.99 25.31 -5.81
C LYS A 52 27.49 24.99 -5.73
N LEU A 53 27.86 23.73 -5.93
CA LEU A 53 29.26 23.28 -5.96
C LEU A 53 29.97 23.81 -7.21
N GLN A 54 29.32 23.76 -8.38
CA GLN A 54 29.81 24.37 -9.61
C GLN A 54 29.95 25.89 -9.49
N GLY A 55 28.98 26.57 -8.85
CA GLY A 55 29.05 27.99 -8.52
C GLY A 55 30.16 28.33 -7.51
N ALA A 56 30.41 27.46 -6.53
CA ALA A 56 31.50 27.63 -5.56
C ALA A 56 32.88 27.41 -6.22
N THR A 57 33.01 26.43 -7.12
CA THR A 57 34.25 26.27 -7.91
C THR A 57 34.48 27.41 -8.90
N ALA A 58 33.42 28.04 -9.43
CA ALA A 58 33.53 29.25 -10.23
C ALA A 58 33.89 30.49 -9.39
N ALA A 59 33.39 30.58 -8.15
CA ALA A 59 33.70 31.67 -7.21
C ALA A 59 35.13 31.62 -6.64
N VAL A 60 35.78 30.46 -6.62
CA VAL A 60 37.23 30.36 -6.30
C VAL A 60 38.09 30.78 -7.50
N ALA A 61 37.56 30.79 -8.72
CA ALA A 61 38.28 31.21 -9.93
C ALA A 61 38.11 32.69 -10.31
N VAL A 62 37.11 33.41 -9.79
CA VAL A 62 36.93 34.85 -10.05
C VAL A 62 36.40 35.56 -8.80
N ALA A 63 37.26 36.34 -8.15
CA ALA A 63 36.81 37.36 -7.20
C ALA A 63 36.28 38.59 -7.96
N ALA A 64 34.96 38.73 -8.05
CA ALA A 64 34.27 39.97 -8.40
C ALA A 64 32.87 40.01 -7.75
N PRO A 65 32.44 41.14 -7.17
CA PRO A 65 31.14 41.24 -6.50
C PRO A 65 30.04 41.67 -7.47
N GLY A 66 28.89 41.00 -7.44
CA GLY A 66 27.67 41.49 -8.07
C GLY A 66 26.87 40.40 -8.77
N ASP A 67 25.83 39.89 -8.10
CA ASP A 67 24.45 40.16 -8.51
C ASP A 67 23.49 39.49 -7.52
N ALA A 68 22.75 40.33 -6.81
CA ALA A 68 21.64 39.86 -6.00
C ALA A 68 20.54 39.38 -6.94
N GLN A 69 20.42 38.06 -7.07
CA GLN A 69 19.32 37.43 -7.79
C GLN A 69 17.98 38.00 -7.30
N ALA A 70 17.27 38.64 -8.22
CA ALA A 70 15.95 39.21 -7.99
C ALA A 70 15.02 38.14 -7.43
N LYS A 71 14.61 38.31 -6.17
CA LYS A 71 13.60 37.49 -5.51
C LYS A 71 12.32 37.60 -6.34
N PRO A 72 11.75 36.48 -6.84
CA PRO A 72 10.53 36.55 -7.63
C PRO A 72 9.44 37.22 -6.80
N LYS A 73 8.89 38.33 -7.29
CA LYS A 73 7.76 39.02 -6.67
C LYS A 73 6.57 38.08 -6.75
N ILE A 74 6.24 37.43 -5.64
CA ILE A 74 5.03 36.63 -5.54
C ILE A 74 3.88 37.63 -5.52
N ASP A 75 3.07 37.64 -6.58
CA ASP A 75 1.92 38.52 -6.69
C ASP A 75 0.93 38.24 -5.56
N VAL A 76 0.44 39.30 -4.92
CA VAL A 76 -0.54 39.22 -3.83
C VAL A 76 -1.80 38.48 -4.28
N GLY A 77 -2.18 38.59 -5.56
CA GLY A 77 -3.27 37.82 -6.16
C GLY A 77 -2.99 36.31 -6.23
N THR A 78 -1.74 35.91 -6.49
CA THR A 78 -1.33 34.50 -6.45
C THR A 78 -1.31 33.96 -5.03
N VAL A 79 -0.86 34.75 -4.04
CA VAL A 79 -0.91 34.37 -2.62
C VAL A 79 -2.36 34.26 -2.14
N ALA A 80 -3.25 35.17 -2.53
CA ALA A 80 -4.67 35.12 -2.20
C ALA A 80 -5.35 33.89 -2.84
N ALA A 81 -5.07 33.60 -4.12
CA ALA A 81 -5.62 32.42 -4.79
C ALA A 81 -5.11 31.12 -4.17
N LEU A 82 -3.83 31.04 -3.78
CA LEU A 82 -3.29 29.91 -3.04
C LEU A 82 -3.93 29.78 -1.65
N GLY A 83 -4.15 30.89 -0.96
CA GLY A 83 -4.85 30.91 0.34
C GLY A 83 -6.28 30.40 0.25
N VAL A 84 -7.04 30.81 -0.79
CA VAL A 84 -8.40 30.31 -1.04
C VAL A 84 -8.39 28.85 -1.47
N ALA A 85 -7.44 28.43 -2.30
CA ALA A 85 -7.33 27.03 -2.71
C ALA A 85 -7.01 26.11 -1.53
N VAL A 86 -6.03 26.48 -0.69
CA VAL A 86 -5.69 25.73 0.53
C VAL A 86 -6.85 25.77 1.52
N GLY A 87 -7.48 26.93 1.72
CA GLY A 87 -8.64 27.11 2.58
C GLY A 87 -9.84 26.25 2.15
N GLY A 88 -10.11 26.18 0.85
CA GLY A 88 -11.13 25.33 0.25
C GLY A 88 -10.85 23.84 0.46
N ILE A 89 -9.59 23.40 0.27
CA ILE A 89 -9.18 22.02 0.52
C ILE A 89 -9.34 21.67 2.01
N THR A 90 -8.89 22.53 2.92
CA THR A 90 -9.06 22.30 4.36
C THR A 90 -10.53 22.29 4.79
N THR A 91 -11.37 23.13 4.20
CA THR A 91 -12.81 23.15 4.50
C THR A 91 -13.48 21.88 3.98
N ALA A 92 -13.19 21.48 2.74
CA ALA A 92 -13.71 20.24 2.17
C ALA A 92 -13.27 19.01 2.98
N LEU A 93 -12.00 18.94 3.37
CA LEU A 93 -11.49 17.89 4.26
C LEU A 93 -12.20 17.94 5.62
N GLY A 94 -12.33 19.11 6.24
CA GLY A 94 -13.03 19.28 7.51
C GLY A 94 -14.47 18.78 7.47
N LEU A 95 -15.21 19.12 6.41
CA LEU A 95 -16.58 18.61 6.19
C LEU A 95 -16.61 17.09 6.01
N MET A 96 -15.65 16.54 5.28
CA MET A 96 -15.56 15.09 5.03
C MET A 96 -15.20 14.31 6.31
N LEU A 97 -14.27 14.82 7.11
CA LEU A 97 -13.92 14.25 8.42
C LEU A 97 -15.09 14.40 9.41
N ASN A 98 -15.80 15.53 9.39
CA ASN A 98 -16.97 15.73 10.25
C ASN A 98 -18.10 14.75 9.89
N ALA A 99 -18.37 14.53 8.60
CA ALA A 99 -19.31 13.51 8.14
C ALA A 99 -18.87 12.09 8.54
N PHE A 100 -17.57 11.82 8.53
CA PHE A 100 -17.02 10.52 8.92
C PHE A 100 -17.12 10.25 10.44
N PHE A 101 -16.81 11.25 11.28
CA PHE A 101 -16.98 11.12 12.74
C PHE A 101 -18.46 11.19 13.17
N GLY A 102 -19.32 11.84 12.37
CA GLY A 102 -20.77 11.86 12.56
C GLY A 102 -21.46 10.50 12.42
N LEU A 103 -20.78 9.47 11.88
CA LEU A 103 -21.31 8.10 11.79
C LEU A 103 -21.41 7.39 13.14
N GLY A 104 -20.80 7.92 14.22
CA GLY A 104 -20.91 7.35 15.57
C GLY A 104 -20.49 5.88 15.64
N TRP A 105 -21.37 4.99 16.12
CA TRP A 105 -21.10 3.54 16.16
C TRP A 105 -20.86 2.90 14.78
N LEU A 106 -21.27 3.55 13.68
CA LEU A 106 -21.06 3.07 12.31
C LEU A 106 -19.70 3.45 11.74
N ILE A 107 -18.83 4.15 12.48
CA ILE A 107 -17.44 4.45 12.06
C ILE A 107 -16.71 3.24 11.46
N PRO A 108 -16.70 2.03 12.08
CA PRO A 108 -16.07 0.86 11.47
C PRO A 108 -16.65 0.49 10.09
N LEU A 109 -17.96 0.67 9.87
CA LEU A 109 -18.58 0.44 8.57
C LEU A 109 -18.17 1.50 7.55
N GLY A 110 -18.05 2.76 7.98
CA GLY A 110 -17.52 3.86 7.18
C GLY A 110 -16.07 3.61 6.72
N VAL A 111 -15.21 3.10 7.61
CA VAL A 111 -13.83 2.71 7.26
C VAL A 111 -13.82 1.62 6.18
N VAL A 112 -14.63 0.58 6.35
CA VAL A 112 -14.73 -0.52 5.37
C VAL A 112 -15.26 0.00 4.04
N GLY A 113 -16.27 0.87 4.07
CA GLY A 113 -16.82 1.53 2.87
C GLY A 113 -15.77 2.37 2.14
N LEU A 114 -14.94 3.14 2.86
CA LEU A 114 -13.87 3.93 2.27
C LEU A 114 -12.79 3.05 1.62
N ILE A 115 -12.38 1.98 2.30
CA ILE A 115 -11.43 1.00 1.76
C ILE A 115 -11.99 0.35 0.49
N LEU A 116 -13.27 -0.02 0.49
CA LEU A 116 -13.96 -0.57 -0.68
C LEU A 116 -14.14 0.46 -1.79
N ALA A 117 -14.39 1.73 -1.49
CA ALA A 117 -14.50 2.78 -2.50
C ALA A 117 -13.18 2.99 -3.25
N ILE A 118 -12.05 2.91 -2.54
CA ILE A 118 -10.71 3.03 -3.15
C ILE A 118 -10.33 1.75 -3.93
N SER A 119 -10.61 0.57 -3.37
CA SER A 119 -10.21 -0.72 -3.96
C SER A 119 -11.18 -1.26 -5.02
N GLY A 120 -12.45 -0.87 -4.96
CA GLY A 120 -13.54 -1.35 -5.81
C GLY A 120 -13.28 -1.16 -7.30
N PRO A 121 -12.89 0.05 -7.77
CA PRO A 121 -12.56 0.26 -9.18
C PRO A 121 -11.45 -0.66 -9.68
N SER A 122 -10.44 -0.92 -8.83
CA SER A 122 -9.33 -1.80 -9.20
C SER A 122 -9.75 -3.27 -9.26
N MET A 123 -10.60 -3.71 -8.33
CA MET A 123 -11.17 -5.07 -8.36
C MET A 123 -12.01 -5.30 -9.62
N VAL A 124 -12.83 -4.33 -10.03
CA VAL A 124 -13.64 -4.41 -11.25
C VAL A 124 -12.77 -4.49 -12.50
N LEU A 125 -11.74 -3.63 -12.60
CA LEU A 125 -10.79 -3.68 -13.71
C LEU A 125 -10.04 -5.01 -13.77
N ALA A 126 -9.62 -5.53 -12.62
CA ALA A 126 -8.96 -6.84 -12.55
C ALA A 126 -9.91 -7.96 -12.96
N TRP A 127 -11.18 -7.93 -12.54
CA TRP A 127 -12.18 -8.90 -12.96
C TRP A 127 -12.41 -8.88 -14.48
N LEU A 128 -12.54 -7.69 -15.07
CA LEU A 128 -12.67 -7.52 -16.52
C LEU A 128 -11.45 -8.03 -17.31
N LYS A 129 -10.25 -7.85 -16.77
CA LYS A 129 -9.00 -8.36 -17.38
C LYS A 129 -8.81 -9.87 -17.18
N LEU A 130 -9.19 -10.41 -16.02
CA LEU A 130 -9.00 -11.83 -15.70
C LEU A 130 -9.94 -12.73 -16.52
N ARG A 131 -11.17 -12.29 -16.79
CA ARG A 131 -12.13 -13.07 -17.60
C ARG A 131 -11.72 -13.24 -19.07
N SER A 132 -10.86 -12.37 -19.59
CA SER A 132 -10.39 -12.38 -20.98
C SER A 132 -9.00 -13.01 -21.14
N ARG A 133 -8.45 -13.63 -20.09
CA ARG A 133 -7.11 -14.21 -20.12
C ARG A 133 -7.06 -15.44 -21.03
N SER A 134 -6.21 -15.42 -22.05
CA SER A 134 -5.95 -16.55 -22.94
C SER A 134 -4.46 -16.85 -23.05
N VAL A 135 -4.11 -18.13 -23.24
CA VAL A 135 -2.70 -18.56 -23.46
C VAL A 135 -2.28 -18.40 -24.92
N GLY A 136 -3.24 -18.27 -25.85
CA GLY A 136 -2.99 -18.19 -27.29
C GLY A 136 -1.88 -17.20 -27.67
N PRO A 137 -1.97 -15.92 -27.27
CA PRO A 137 -0.94 -14.93 -27.59
C PRO A 137 0.46 -15.26 -27.05
N ILE A 138 0.54 -15.99 -25.92
CA ILE A 138 1.81 -16.41 -25.34
C ILE A 138 2.40 -17.57 -26.15
N LEU A 139 1.56 -18.52 -26.58
CA LEU A 139 1.99 -19.68 -27.37
C LEU A 139 2.41 -19.27 -28.79
N ASP A 140 1.65 -18.37 -29.42
CA ASP A 140 1.99 -17.82 -30.74
C ASP A 140 3.33 -17.09 -30.71
N ALA A 141 3.62 -16.34 -29.63
CA ALA A 141 4.91 -15.68 -29.43
C ALA A 141 6.08 -16.67 -29.24
N ASN A 142 5.81 -17.90 -28.79
CA ASN A 142 6.80 -18.98 -28.69
C ASN A 142 6.91 -19.81 -29.99
N GLY A 143 6.21 -19.43 -31.06
CA GLY A 143 6.20 -20.15 -32.34
C GLY A 143 5.26 -21.36 -32.38
N TRP A 144 4.41 -21.53 -31.35
CA TRP A 144 3.40 -22.59 -31.31
C TRP A 144 2.08 -22.06 -31.87
N ALA A 145 1.69 -22.53 -33.05
CA ALA A 145 0.40 -22.18 -33.66
C ALA A 145 -0.74 -23.03 -33.06
N VAL A 146 -1.32 -22.58 -31.95
CA VAL A 146 -2.46 -23.27 -31.32
C VAL A 146 -3.75 -22.55 -31.68
N ASN A 147 -4.51 -23.14 -32.62
CA ASN A 147 -5.78 -22.58 -33.11
C ASN A 147 -6.96 -22.91 -32.15
N GLY A 148 -6.83 -22.47 -30.90
CA GLY A 148 -7.84 -22.70 -29.87
C GLY A 148 -8.00 -21.48 -28.98
N ASN A 149 -9.25 -21.13 -28.65
CA ASN A 149 -9.56 -20.11 -27.64
C ASN A 149 -9.23 -20.68 -26.24
N ALA A 150 -7.95 -20.87 -25.96
CA ALA A 150 -7.42 -21.43 -24.73
C ALA A 150 -7.51 -20.39 -23.60
N ARG A 151 -8.74 -20.13 -23.16
CA ARG A 151 -9.00 -19.24 -22.01
C ARG A 151 -8.49 -19.90 -20.75
N ILE A 152 -7.74 -19.16 -19.95
CA ILE A 152 -7.26 -19.63 -18.66
C ILE A 152 -8.44 -19.57 -17.68
N ASN A 153 -9.01 -20.73 -17.36
CA ASN A 153 -9.97 -20.89 -16.28
C ASN A 153 -9.31 -21.57 -15.07
N ILE A 154 -9.99 -21.60 -13.92
CA ILE A 154 -9.47 -22.19 -12.69
C ILE A 154 -9.10 -23.68 -12.85
N PRO A 155 -9.95 -24.57 -13.42
CA PRO A 155 -9.59 -25.98 -13.55
C PRO A 155 -8.43 -26.22 -14.53
N PHE A 156 -8.35 -25.46 -15.63
CA PHE A 156 -7.24 -25.49 -16.57
C PHE A 156 -5.95 -25.00 -15.92
N GLY A 157 -6.01 -23.91 -15.15
CA GLY A 157 -4.87 -23.42 -14.37
C GLY A 157 -4.43 -24.41 -13.28
N ALA A 158 -5.37 -25.10 -12.65
CA ALA A 158 -5.08 -26.15 -11.68
C ALA A 158 -4.44 -27.38 -12.34
N ALA A 159 -4.85 -27.75 -13.55
CA ALA A 159 -4.21 -28.82 -14.31
C ALA A 159 -2.76 -28.45 -14.69
N LEU A 160 -2.51 -27.20 -15.07
CA LEU A 160 -1.15 -26.72 -15.39
C LEU A 160 -0.24 -26.59 -14.15
N THR A 161 -0.81 -26.37 -12.97
CA THR A 161 -0.06 -26.25 -11.70
C THR A 161 -0.16 -27.49 -10.82
N ALA A 162 -0.70 -28.59 -11.35
CA ALA A 162 -0.80 -29.85 -10.64
C ALA A 162 0.60 -30.35 -10.29
N LEU A 163 0.93 -30.30 -9.00
CA LEU A 163 2.15 -30.90 -8.47
C LEU A 163 1.96 -32.41 -8.43
N ALA A 164 2.95 -33.15 -8.92
CA ALA A 164 2.97 -34.60 -8.81
C ALA A 164 2.92 -34.99 -7.32
N SER A 165 1.85 -35.69 -6.92
CA SER A 165 1.76 -36.30 -5.60
C SER A 165 2.58 -37.59 -5.59
N LEU A 166 3.24 -37.85 -4.46
CA LEU A 166 3.85 -39.16 -4.25
C LEU A 166 2.73 -40.20 -4.04
N PRO A 167 2.92 -41.45 -4.48
CA PRO A 167 1.95 -42.52 -4.25
C PRO A 167 1.77 -42.76 -2.74
N LEU A 168 0.60 -43.31 -2.36
CA LEU A 168 0.16 -43.48 -0.96
C LEU A 168 1.20 -44.17 -0.05
N ASP A 169 2.02 -45.06 -0.61
CA ASP A 169 3.03 -45.84 0.13
C ASP A 169 4.43 -45.22 0.16
N ALA A 170 4.64 -44.06 -0.47
CA ALA A 170 5.94 -43.41 -0.50
C ALA A 170 6.17 -42.56 0.74
N LYS A 171 7.13 -42.99 1.57
CA LYS A 171 7.58 -42.23 2.75
C LYS A 171 8.65 -41.22 2.34
N ARG A 172 8.37 -39.93 2.51
CA ARG A 172 9.41 -38.89 2.42
C ARG A 172 10.27 -38.92 3.67
N ILE A 173 11.57 -39.12 3.50
CA ILE A 173 12.56 -38.96 4.57
C ILE A 173 12.86 -37.47 4.66
N VAL A 174 12.04 -36.73 5.42
CA VAL A 174 12.15 -35.26 5.60
C VAL A 174 13.02 -34.93 6.83
N GLY A 175 14.07 -35.71 7.04
CA GLY A 175 15.07 -35.43 8.07
C GLY A 175 16.25 -34.73 7.42
N ASP A 176 16.13 -33.43 7.17
CA ASP A 176 17.30 -32.63 6.79
C ASP A 176 17.99 -32.14 8.08
N PRO A 177 19.19 -32.65 8.41
CA PRO A 177 19.95 -32.24 9.60
C PRO A 177 20.39 -30.77 9.56
N TYR A 178 20.32 -30.12 8.39
CA TYR A 178 20.74 -28.74 8.15
C TYR A 178 19.56 -27.79 7.92
N ALA A 179 18.31 -28.26 8.08
CA ALA A 179 17.14 -27.39 7.92
C ALA A 179 17.16 -26.24 8.93
N GLU A 180 17.13 -25.02 8.41
CA GLU A 180 17.15 -23.80 9.22
C GLU A 180 15.92 -23.77 10.14
N LYS A 181 16.15 -23.73 11.46
CA LYS A 181 15.07 -23.70 12.46
C LYS A 181 14.22 -22.46 12.26
N ARG A 182 12.95 -22.63 11.89
CA ARG A 182 12.01 -21.51 11.75
C ARG A 182 11.88 -20.79 13.09
N SER A 183 12.29 -19.53 13.11
CA SER A 183 12.14 -18.66 14.29
C SER A 183 10.66 -18.54 14.67
N PRO A 184 10.28 -18.81 15.94
CA PRO A 184 8.91 -18.69 16.41
C PRO A 184 8.54 -17.22 16.66
N TRP A 185 8.78 -16.33 15.69
CA TRP A 185 8.52 -14.89 15.83
C TRP A 185 7.07 -14.58 16.19
N ARG A 186 6.12 -15.40 15.72
CA ARG A 186 4.70 -15.30 16.09
C ARG A 186 4.46 -15.54 17.58
N LEU A 187 5.25 -16.42 18.20
CA LEU A 187 5.19 -16.67 19.65
C LEU A 187 5.72 -15.43 20.40
N TYR A 188 6.81 -14.83 19.94
CA TYR A 188 7.33 -13.60 20.55
C TYR A 188 6.33 -12.44 20.42
N VAL A 189 5.71 -12.27 19.25
CA VAL A 189 4.67 -11.25 19.03
C VAL A 189 3.46 -11.50 19.94
N LEU A 190 3.03 -12.76 20.09
CA LEU A 190 1.92 -13.11 20.98
C LEU A 190 2.28 -12.84 22.44
N LEU A 191 3.49 -13.19 22.88
CA LEU A 191 3.97 -12.91 24.24
C LEU A 191 4.03 -11.40 24.52
N VAL A 192 4.52 -10.60 23.57
CA VAL A 192 4.53 -9.13 23.70
C VAL A 192 3.11 -8.58 23.79
N LEU A 193 2.17 -9.06 22.96
CA LEU A 193 0.77 -8.66 23.02
C LEU A 193 0.12 -8.99 24.36
N VAL A 194 0.39 -10.19 24.89
CA VAL A 194 -0.12 -10.63 26.20
C VAL A 194 0.48 -9.77 27.32
N LEU A 195 1.78 -9.49 27.27
CA LEU A 195 2.45 -8.62 28.25
C LEU A 195 1.90 -7.18 28.19
N CYS A 196 1.73 -6.61 27.00
CA CYS A 196 1.14 -5.28 26.84
C CYS A 196 -0.29 -5.24 27.37
N GLY A 197 -1.11 -6.26 27.07
CA GLY A 197 -2.46 -6.39 27.60
C GLY A 197 -2.47 -6.50 29.13
N ALA A 198 -1.56 -7.29 29.71
CA ALA A 198 -1.42 -7.44 31.15
C ALA A 198 -0.97 -6.13 31.82
N THR A 199 0.04 -5.43 31.29
CA THR A 199 0.50 -4.14 31.81
C THR A 199 -0.59 -3.07 31.70
N TRP A 200 -1.35 -3.06 30.60
CA TRP A 200 -2.45 -2.13 30.40
C TRP A 200 -3.57 -2.38 31.42
N SER A 201 -3.96 -3.65 31.60
CA SER A 201 -4.99 -4.04 32.58
C SER A 201 -4.55 -3.77 34.03
N GLY A 202 -3.26 -3.89 34.34
CA GLY A 202 -2.69 -3.55 35.64
C GLY A 202 -2.66 -2.05 35.90
N LEU A 203 -2.31 -1.25 34.89
CA LEU A 203 -2.31 0.22 34.97
C LEU A 203 -3.75 0.76 35.11
N ASP A 204 -4.69 0.21 34.34
CA ASP A 204 -6.11 0.56 34.41
C ASP A 204 -6.71 0.24 35.79
N ARG A 205 -6.37 -0.92 36.37
CA ARG A 205 -6.76 -1.29 37.75
C ARG A 205 -6.17 -0.32 38.78
N TRP A 206 -4.92 0.12 38.60
CA TRP A 206 -4.28 1.06 39.53
C TRP A 206 -4.93 2.45 39.50
N ILE A 207 -5.35 2.93 38.32
CA ILE A 207 -5.98 4.24 38.15
C ILE A 207 -7.46 4.24 38.58
N HIS A 208 -8.19 3.15 38.33
CA HIS A 208 -9.65 3.13 38.45
C HIS A 208 -10.21 2.17 39.52
N GLY A 209 -9.34 1.43 40.22
CA GLY A 209 -9.71 0.55 41.35
C GLY A 209 -10.53 -0.70 40.99
N THR A 210 -11.07 -0.79 39.77
CA THR A 210 -11.89 -1.89 39.25
C THR A 210 -11.33 -2.41 37.93
N TRP A 211 -11.63 -3.65 37.58
CA TRP A 211 -11.18 -4.20 36.29
C TRP A 211 -12.01 -3.57 35.15
N TRP A 212 -11.37 -3.16 34.05
CA TRP A 212 -12.05 -2.70 32.83
C TRP A 212 -13.23 -3.57 32.36
N CYS A 213 -13.15 -4.90 32.51
CA CYS A 213 -14.21 -5.83 32.16
C CYS A 213 -15.49 -5.64 32.99
N GLU A 214 -15.36 -5.28 34.27
CA GLU A 214 -16.52 -5.05 35.14
C GLU A 214 -17.25 -3.76 34.76
N ARG A 215 -16.52 -2.73 34.30
CA ARG A 215 -17.11 -1.47 33.82
C ARG A 215 -17.85 -1.63 32.50
N LEU A 216 -17.39 -2.49 31.61
CA LEU A 216 -18.09 -2.80 30.36
C LEU A 216 -19.39 -3.57 30.59
N VAL A 217 -19.46 -4.35 31.68
CA VAL A 217 -20.67 -5.11 32.07
C VAL A 217 -21.64 -4.25 32.89
N ALA A 218 -21.15 -3.29 33.67
CA ALA A 218 -21.94 -2.49 34.59
C ALA A 218 -22.45 -1.15 34.03
N ALA A 219 -22.23 -0.83 32.75
CA ALA A 219 -22.74 0.42 32.16
C ALA A 219 -24.28 0.46 32.26
N PRO A 220 -24.87 1.36 33.08
CA PRO A 220 -26.31 1.39 33.27
C PRO A 220 -26.99 1.91 32.01
N VAL A 221 -27.96 1.15 31.49
CA VAL A 221 -28.91 1.63 30.50
C VAL A 221 -29.81 2.64 31.21
N GLU A 222 -29.56 3.94 31.01
CA GLU A 222 -30.44 5.00 31.49
C GLU A 222 -31.81 4.88 30.79
N VAL A 223 -32.82 4.42 31.52
CA VAL A 223 -34.22 4.48 31.08
C VAL A 223 -34.77 5.86 31.46
N PRO A 224 -35.23 6.69 30.51
CA PRO A 224 -35.72 8.02 30.83
C PRO A 224 -37.06 7.90 31.56
N VAL A 225 -37.10 8.32 32.83
CA VAL A 225 -38.34 8.41 33.60
C VAL A 225 -39.06 9.71 33.21
N GLU A 226 -40.20 9.54 32.54
CA GLU A 226 -41.17 10.57 32.20
C GLU A 226 -41.73 11.21 33.48
N LYS A 227 -41.52 12.52 33.66
CA LYS A 227 -42.11 13.29 34.77
C LYS A 227 -43.53 13.71 34.38
N LYS A 228 -44.51 13.24 35.17
CA LYS A 228 -45.87 13.79 35.24
C LYS A 228 -45.88 15.23 35.72
#